data_AF-A0A4Y3QIS9-F1
#
_entry.id   AF-A0A4Y3QIS9-F1
#
_cell.length_a   1.000
_cell.length_b   1.000
_cell.length_c   1.000
_cell.angle_alpha   90.00
_cell.angle_beta   90.00
_cell.angle_gamma   90.00
#
_symmetry.space_group_name_H-M   'P 1'
#
loop_
_entity.id
_entity.type
_entity.pdbx_description
1 polymer ?
#
loop_
_entity_poly.entity_id
_entity_poly.type
_entity_poly.pdbx_seq_one_letter_code
_entity_poly.pdbx_strand_id
1 'polypeptide(L)'
;MKTRLIASIALGAAVVLGTTGCNILAPQATTIDYSASDGVNVPADSGPLHIRNAMIVANDDGTTGNFVAAVVNDTTEPLTLRLEVGEGSSAVRSSVNVLANRTLSLGDLADGVQPLRLDDIDAVPGSTVPVYFQSGDGQGALIQVPVLDGALEYLAPLAPSPEPSFSVTPLPATPSATPTASPTPAS
;
A
#
# COMPACT_ATOMS: atom_id res chain seq x y z
N MET A 1 -31.29 45.31 -47.98
CA MET A 1 -30.49 44.07 -48.14
C MET A 1 -29.40 43.93 -47.06
N LYS A 2 -28.63 44.97 -46.73
CA LYS A 2 -27.55 44.91 -45.72
C LYS A 2 -27.97 44.54 -44.29
N THR A 3 -29.11 45.03 -43.79
CA THR A 3 -29.59 44.76 -42.42
C THR A 3 -29.94 43.30 -42.16
N ARG A 4 -30.48 42.60 -43.19
CA ARG A 4 -30.80 41.17 -43.09
C ARG A 4 -29.54 40.32 -43.01
N LEU A 5 -28.51 40.68 -43.77
CA LEU A 5 -27.21 40.01 -43.76
C LEU A 5 -26.51 40.15 -42.38
N ILE A 6 -26.54 41.34 -41.79
CA ILE A 6 -25.96 41.60 -40.46
C ILE A 6 -26.69 40.79 -39.38
N ALA A 7 -28.02 40.72 -39.44
CA ALA A 7 -28.82 39.95 -38.49
C ALA A 7 -28.52 38.43 -38.57
N SER A 8 -28.35 37.89 -39.79
CA SER A 8 -28.00 36.49 -40.00
C SER A 8 -26.60 36.15 -39.45
N ILE A 9 -25.62 37.03 -39.66
CA ILE A 9 -24.25 36.86 -39.14
C ILE A 9 -24.26 36.92 -37.61
N ALA A 10 -24.96 37.89 -37.02
CA ALA A 10 -25.05 38.03 -35.57
C ALA A 10 -25.70 36.80 -34.91
N LEU A 11 -26.78 36.27 -35.49
CA LEU A 11 -27.43 35.07 -34.99
C LEU A 11 -26.55 33.83 -35.14
N GLY A 12 -25.87 33.69 -36.27
CA GLY A 12 -24.91 32.60 -36.49
C GLY A 12 -23.76 32.63 -35.48
N ALA A 13 -23.20 33.81 -35.21
CA ALA A 13 -22.16 33.99 -34.19
C ALA A 13 -22.68 33.65 -32.78
N ALA A 14 -23.89 34.09 -32.44
CA ALA A 14 -24.50 33.77 -31.14
C ALA A 14 -24.73 32.26 -30.94
N VAL A 15 -25.16 31.54 -31.99
CA VAL A 15 -25.36 30.09 -31.94
C VAL A 15 -24.01 29.35 -31.81
N VAL A 16 -23.00 29.72 -32.60
CA VAL A 16 -21.66 29.09 -32.53
C VAL A 16 -21.01 29.34 -31.17
N LEU A 17 -21.07 30.57 -30.64
CA LEU A 17 -20.48 30.89 -29.34
C LEU A 17 -21.29 30.30 -28.17
N GLY A 18 -22.62 30.28 -28.26
CA GLY A 18 -23.49 29.72 -27.22
C GLY A 18 -23.40 28.21 -27.11
N THR A 19 -23.25 27.49 -28.24
CA THR A 19 -23.16 26.02 -28.24
C THR A 19 -21.76 25.50 -27.93
N THR A 20 -20.69 26.25 -28.23
CA THR A 20 -19.32 25.89 -27.85
C THR A 20 -18.92 26.34 -26.45
N GLY A 21 -19.69 27.28 -25.84
CA GLY A 21 -19.42 27.83 -24.51
C GLY A 21 -19.51 26.84 -23.34
N CYS A 22 -20.23 25.71 -23.49
CA CYS A 22 -20.32 24.70 -22.43
C CYS A 22 -18.96 24.11 -22.02
N ASN A 23 -18.00 24.05 -22.95
CA ASN A 23 -16.67 23.52 -22.69
C ASN A 23 -15.76 24.49 -21.89
N ILE A 24 -16.17 25.76 -21.73
CA ILE A 24 -15.45 26.77 -20.93
C ILE A 24 -15.81 26.66 -19.45
N LEU A 25 -17.03 26.22 -19.13
CA LEU A 25 -17.52 26.09 -17.76
C LEU A 25 -17.37 24.67 -17.20
N ALA A 26 -17.26 23.66 -18.06
CA ALA A 26 -17.08 22.29 -17.61
C ALA A 26 -15.67 22.10 -17.01
N PRO A 27 -15.55 21.52 -15.79
CA PRO A 27 -14.25 21.11 -15.28
C PRO A 27 -13.62 20.09 -16.22
N GLN A 28 -12.31 20.21 -16.46
CA GLN A 28 -11.59 19.26 -17.29
C GLN A 28 -11.53 17.91 -16.58
N ALA A 29 -12.24 16.91 -17.10
CA ALA A 29 -12.31 15.58 -16.47
C ALA A 29 -10.93 14.93 -16.28
N THR A 30 -9.94 15.30 -17.10
CA THR A 30 -8.56 14.82 -17.01
C THR A 30 -7.77 15.37 -15.83
N THR A 31 -8.26 16.43 -15.16
CA THR A 31 -7.62 17.01 -13.97
C THR A 31 -8.29 16.57 -12.67
N ILE A 32 -9.27 15.67 -12.74
CA ILE A 32 -9.90 15.10 -11.55
C ILE A 32 -8.97 14.01 -11.04
N ASP A 33 -8.33 14.25 -9.90
CA ASP A 33 -7.46 13.27 -9.27
C ASP A 33 -8.28 12.08 -8.76
N TYR A 34 -7.86 10.88 -9.15
CA TYR A 34 -8.38 9.62 -8.64
C TYR A 34 -7.27 8.56 -8.63
N SER A 35 -7.49 7.48 -7.90
CA SER A 35 -6.58 6.33 -7.92
C SER A 35 -7.04 5.38 -9.03
N ALA A 36 -6.30 5.36 -10.14
CA ALA A 36 -6.66 4.59 -11.35
C ALA A 36 -6.22 3.12 -11.32
N SER A 37 -5.81 2.63 -10.16
CA SER A 37 -5.21 1.32 -9.94
C SER A 37 -5.87 0.66 -8.72
N ASP A 38 -5.49 -0.56 -8.38
CA ASP A 38 -6.11 -1.32 -7.28
C ASP A 38 -5.85 -0.69 -5.90
N GLY A 39 -4.78 0.09 -5.76
CA GLY A 39 -4.41 0.82 -4.56
C GLY A 39 -4.91 2.27 -4.55
N VAL A 40 -4.57 2.97 -3.47
CA VAL A 40 -4.93 4.38 -3.27
C VAL A 40 -3.72 5.31 -3.28
N ASN A 41 -3.87 6.51 -3.82
CA ASN A 41 -2.88 7.56 -3.70
C ASN A 41 -3.11 8.34 -2.40
N VAL A 42 -2.04 8.59 -1.64
CA VAL A 42 -2.11 9.50 -0.50
C VAL A 42 -2.12 10.95 -1.04
N PRO A 43 -2.99 11.84 -0.52
CA PRO A 43 -3.05 13.23 -0.95
C PRO A 43 -1.68 13.92 -0.87
N ALA A 44 -1.32 14.70 -1.89
CA ALA A 44 0.02 15.29 -2.01
C ALA A 44 0.34 16.33 -0.92
N ASP A 45 -0.69 16.88 -0.27
CA ASP A 45 -0.59 17.81 0.85
C ASP A 45 -0.36 17.11 2.20
N SER A 46 -0.35 15.78 2.23
CA SER A 46 -0.15 14.96 3.44
C SER A 46 1.30 14.86 3.90
N GLY A 47 2.26 15.33 3.11
CA GLY A 47 3.67 15.34 3.48
C GLY A 47 4.61 15.38 2.27
N PRO A 48 5.92 15.54 2.51
CA PRO A 48 6.93 15.63 1.45
C PRO A 48 7.17 14.33 0.67
N LEU A 49 6.74 13.16 1.16
CA LEU A 49 6.80 11.93 0.36
C LEU A 49 5.49 11.74 -0.40
N HIS A 50 5.60 11.47 -1.70
CA HIS A 50 4.44 11.13 -2.52
C HIS A 50 4.24 9.62 -2.50
N ILE A 51 3.19 9.15 -1.82
CA ILE A 51 2.84 7.73 -1.77
C ILE A 51 1.76 7.44 -2.82
N ARG A 52 2.06 6.53 -3.76
CA ARG A 52 1.21 6.20 -4.91
C ARG A 52 0.88 4.71 -4.92
N ASN A 53 -0.35 4.41 -5.33
CA ASN A 53 -0.87 3.04 -5.45
C ASN A 53 -0.65 2.19 -4.19
N ALA A 54 -0.92 2.75 -3.01
CA ALA A 54 -0.80 2.05 -1.74
C ALA A 54 -1.90 0.99 -1.61
N MET A 55 -1.48 -0.26 -1.40
CA MET A 55 -2.35 -1.40 -1.13
C MET A 55 -1.67 -2.39 -0.20
N ILE A 56 -2.45 -3.27 0.40
CA ILE A 56 -1.95 -4.42 1.17
C ILE A 56 -2.37 -5.70 0.44
N VAL A 57 -1.42 -6.57 0.12
CA VAL A 57 -1.73 -7.93 -0.35
C VAL A 57 -1.58 -8.86 0.85
N ALA A 58 -2.70 -9.38 1.35
CA ALA A 58 -2.77 -10.18 2.56
C ALA A 58 -2.91 -11.68 2.26
N ASN A 59 -2.61 -12.49 3.27
CA ASN A 59 -2.98 -13.89 3.28
C ASN A 59 -4.48 -14.08 3.56
N ASP A 60 -4.98 -15.31 3.40
CA ASP A 60 -6.42 -15.61 3.47
C ASP A 60 -7.08 -15.24 4.82
N ASP A 61 -6.33 -15.32 5.92
CA ASP A 61 -6.81 -14.98 7.26
C ASP A 61 -6.62 -13.50 7.64
N GLY A 62 -5.94 -12.72 6.79
CA GLY A 62 -5.72 -11.29 6.98
C GLY A 62 -4.74 -10.91 8.10
N THR A 63 -4.05 -11.87 8.70
CA THR A 63 -3.13 -11.63 9.83
C THR A 63 -1.75 -11.16 9.38
N THR A 64 -1.40 -11.44 8.13
CA THR A 64 -0.15 -11.04 7.50
C THR A 64 -0.45 -10.35 6.18
N GLY A 65 0.21 -9.21 5.96
CA GLY A 65 0.11 -8.48 4.70
C GLY A 65 1.46 -8.01 4.18
N ASN A 66 1.54 -7.83 2.87
CA ASN A 66 2.64 -7.17 2.20
C ASN A 66 2.13 -5.82 1.71
N PHE A 67 2.69 -4.74 2.24
CA PHE A 67 2.42 -3.40 1.79
C PHE A 67 3.19 -3.10 0.50
N VAL A 68 2.43 -2.70 -0.51
CA VAL A 68 2.89 -2.42 -1.88
C VAL A 68 2.53 -0.98 -2.19
N ALA A 69 3.52 -0.20 -2.61
CA ALA A 69 3.36 1.21 -2.97
C ALA A 69 4.60 1.73 -3.70
N ALA A 70 4.42 2.74 -4.54
CA ALA A 70 5.52 3.58 -5.00
C ALA A 70 5.63 4.81 -4.10
N VAL A 71 6.81 5.01 -3.50
CA VAL A 71 7.09 6.16 -2.63
C VAL A 71 8.14 7.02 -3.29
N VAL A 72 7.75 8.23 -3.70
CA VAL A 72 8.64 9.19 -4.37
C VAL A 72 9.10 10.23 -3.36
N ASN A 73 10.41 10.37 -3.22
CA ASN A 73 11.06 11.45 -2.48
C ASN A 73 11.72 12.40 -3.48
N ASP A 74 11.05 13.51 -3.78
CA ASP A 74 11.54 14.60 -4.64
C ASP A 74 12.37 15.64 -3.85
N THR A 75 12.53 15.45 -2.55
CA THR A 75 13.31 16.34 -1.70
C THR A 75 14.81 16.08 -1.83
N THR A 76 15.60 17.02 -1.30
CA THR A 76 17.08 16.94 -1.28
C THR A 76 17.63 16.10 -0.13
N GLU A 77 16.78 15.60 0.78
CA GLU A 77 17.17 14.86 1.97
C GLU A 77 16.48 13.48 2.03
N PRO A 78 17.14 12.44 2.57
CA PRO A 78 16.49 11.17 2.82
C PRO A 78 15.40 11.34 3.89
N LEU A 79 14.25 10.69 3.69
CA LEU A 79 13.12 10.76 4.61
C LEU A 79 12.66 9.35 4.97
N THR A 80 12.17 9.19 6.20
CA THR A 80 11.56 7.94 6.64
C THR A 80 10.05 8.04 6.48
N LEU A 81 9.46 7.13 5.72
CA LEU A 81 8.02 6.90 5.73
C LEU A 81 7.69 6.01 6.93
N ARG A 82 6.80 6.48 7.80
CA ARG A 82 6.24 5.72 8.91
C ARG A 82 4.80 5.34 8.57
N LEU A 83 4.46 4.09 8.85
CA LEU A 83 3.13 3.54 8.65
C LEU A 83 2.61 3.05 10.00
N GLU A 84 1.36 3.35 10.30
CA GLU A 84 0.61 2.73 11.39
C GLU A 84 -0.67 2.14 10.79
N VAL A 85 -0.79 0.81 10.84
CA VAL A 85 -1.87 0.04 10.21
C VAL A 85 -2.85 -0.39 11.30
N GLY A 86 -4.13 -0.06 11.11
CA GLY A 86 -5.16 -0.24 12.12
C GLY A 86 -5.27 0.96 13.07
N GLU A 87 -6.04 0.80 14.14
CA GLU A 87 -6.30 1.85 15.12
C GLU A 87 -6.07 1.38 16.56
N GLY A 88 -5.78 2.33 17.45
CA GLY A 88 -5.68 2.09 18.88
C GLY A 88 -4.43 1.31 19.29
N SER A 89 -4.54 0.53 20.38
CA SER A 89 -3.41 -0.20 20.97
C SER A 89 -2.92 -1.38 20.12
N SER A 90 -3.75 -1.85 19.20
CA SER A 90 -3.43 -2.98 18.31
C SER A 90 -2.82 -2.53 16.98
N ALA A 91 -2.62 -1.23 16.78
CA ALA A 91 -2.09 -0.71 15.53
C ALA A 91 -0.63 -1.15 15.32
N VAL A 92 -0.36 -1.72 14.16
CA VAL A 92 0.96 -2.22 13.78
C VAL A 92 1.78 -1.10 13.16
N ARG A 93 2.98 -0.88 13.68
CA ARG A 93 3.87 0.19 13.21
C ARG A 93 4.99 -0.38 12.36
N SER A 94 5.23 0.24 11.23
CA SER A 94 6.35 -0.07 10.35
C SER A 94 6.97 1.20 9.79
N SER A 95 8.17 1.10 9.24
CA SER A 95 8.83 2.24 8.63
C SER A 95 9.81 1.82 7.54
N VAL A 96 9.96 2.68 6.54
CA VAL A 96 10.90 2.48 5.44
C VAL A 96 11.65 3.78 5.12
N ASN A 97 12.94 3.67 4.84
CA ASN A 97 13.77 4.82 4.46
C ASN A 97 13.71 5.02 2.94
N VAL A 98 13.48 6.25 2.51
CA VAL A 98 13.44 6.66 1.10
C VAL A 98 14.50 7.72 0.86
N LEU A 99 15.50 7.38 0.05
CA LEU A 99 16.61 8.27 -0.27
C LEU A 99 16.15 9.53 -1.01
N ALA A 100 16.90 10.62 -0.85
CA ALA A 100 16.69 11.88 -1.55
C ALA A 100 16.68 11.70 -3.09
N ASN A 101 15.79 12.40 -3.79
CA ASN A 101 15.65 12.35 -5.26
C ASN A 101 15.52 10.91 -5.81
N ARG A 102 14.80 10.05 -5.11
CA ARG A 102 14.60 8.65 -5.52
C ARG A 102 13.14 8.23 -5.36
N THR A 103 12.77 7.24 -6.16
CA THR A 103 11.54 6.49 -6.00
C THR A 103 11.89 5.13 -5.42
N LEU A 104 11.22 4.75 -4.33
CA LEU A 104 11.22 3.40 -3.79
C LEU A 104 9.92 2.72 -4.21
N SER A 105 10.02 1.71 -5.07
CA SER A 105 8.88 0.89 -5.51
C SER A 105 8.84 -0.39 -4.67
N LEU A 106 8.00 -0.40 -3.62
CA LEU A 106 7.84 -1.57 -2.76
C LEU A 106 7.02 -2.64 -3.50
N GLY A 107 7.53 -3.86 -3.56
CA GLY A 107 6.91 -4.94 -4.33
C GLY A 107 7.24 -4.89 -5.84
N ASP A 108 8.32 -4.22 -6.23
CA ASP A 108 8.79 -4.24 -7.61
C ASP A 108 9.43 -5.58 -7.95
N LEU A 109 8.66 -6.44 -8.62
CA LEU A 109 9.12 -7.77 -9.04
C LEU A 109 10.18 -7.72 -10.15
N ALA A 110 10.20 -6.65 -10.96
CA ALA A 110 11.16 -6.52 -12.06
C ALA A 110 12.55 -6.19 -11.53
N ASP A 111 12.61 -5.30 -10.53
CA ASP A 111 13.86 -4.89 -9.88
C ASP A 111 14.18 -5.69 -8.60
N GLY A 112 13.34 -6.67 -8.24
CA GLY A 112 13.51 -7.53 -7.07
C GLY A 112 13.37 -6.81 -5.73
N VAL A 113 12.66 -5.67 -5.70
CA VAL A 113 12.40 -4.91 -4.49
C VAL A 113 11.25 -5.57 -3.73
N GLN A 114 11.55 -6.12 -2.55
CA GLN A 114 10.52 -6.77 -1.74
C GLN A 114 9.46 -5.77 -1.26
N PRO A 115 8.20 -6.21 -1.12
CA PRO A 115 7.19 -5.43 -0.43
C PRO A 115 7.54 -5.27 1.05
N LEU A 116 6.90 -4.30 1.72
CA LEU A 116 7.06 -4.12 3.15
C LEU A 116 6.13 -5.08 3.89
N ARG A 117 6.69 -6.12 4.50
CA ARG A 117 5.89 -7.08 5.28
C ARG A 117 5.33 -6.45 6.56
N LEU A 118 4.09 -6.80 6.85
CA LEU A 118 3.29 -6.39 8.01
C LEU A 118 2.72 -7.66 8.65
N ASP A 119 3.17 -7.96 9.86
CA ASP A 119 2.67 -9.08 10.66
C ASP A 119 1.73 -8.55 11.76
N ASP A 120 0.88 -9.43 12.30
CA ASP A 120 -0.08 -9.14 13.38
C ASP A 120 -1.08 -8.01 13.06
N ILE A 121 -1.43 -7.85 11.78
CA ILE A 121 -2.45 -6.90 11.32
C ILE A 121 -3.85 -7.55 11.34
N ASP A 122 -4.89 -6.74 11.28
CA ASP A 122 -6.27 -7.18 11.05
C ASP A 122 -6.74 -6.65 9.69
N ALA A 123 -6.28 -7.31 8.62
CA ALA A 123 -6.46 -6.88 7.24
C ALA A 123 -7.08 -8.00 6.41
N VAL A 124 -8.39 -8.19 6.54
CA VAL A 124 -9.13 -9.20 5.77
C VAL A 124 -9.16 -8.82 4.29
N PRO A 125 -8.77 -9.70 3.35
CA PRO A 125 -8.89 -9.42 1.91
C PRO A 125 -10.31 -9.02 1.48
N GLY A 126 -10.39 -8.07 0.55
CA GLY A 126 -11.66 -7.47 0.09
C GLY A 126 -12.19 -6.34 0.98
N SER A 127 -11.50 -6.02 2.08
CA SER A 127 -11.81 -4.87 2.94
C SER A 127 -10.91 -3.67 2.68
N THR A 128 -11.09 -2.60 3.46
CA THR A 128 -10.14 -1.49 3.57
C THR A 128 -9.73 -1.32 5.02
N VAL A 129 -8.45 -1.10 5.28
CA VAL A 129 -7.91 -0.88 6.61
C VAL A 129 -7.42 0.57 6.73
N PRO A 130 -7.68 1.26 7.84
CA PRO A 130 -7.10 2.57 8.11
C PRO A 130 -5.58 2.45 8.24
N VAL A 131 -4.84 3.23 7.46
CA VAL A 131 -3.39 3.35 7.54
C VAL A 131 -3.01 4.81 7.69
N TYR A 132 -2.27 5.11 8.76
CA TYR A 132 -1.70 6.42 8.99
C TYR A 132 -0.31 6.51 8.38
N PHE A 133 -0.14 7.41 7.42
CA PHE A 133 1.12 7.67 6.73
C PHE A 133 1.75 8.94 7.27
N GLN A 134 3.02 8.87 7.67
CA GLN A 134 3.79 10.03 8.10
C GLN A 134 5.14 10.10 7.39
N SER A 135 5.45 11.26 6.83
CA SER A 135 6.73 11.52 6.15
C SER A 135 7.67 12.28 7.07
N GLY A 136 8.72 11.61 7.57
CA GLY A 136 9.64 12.20 8.55
C GLY A 136 8.91 12.65 9.83
N ASP A 137 9.09 13.91 10.19
CA ASP A 137 8.40 14.56 11.31
C ASP A 137 7.22 15.46 10.85
N GLY A 138 6.82 15.33 9.57
CA GLY A 138 5.70 16.06 9.00
C GLY A 138 4.36 15.66 9.63
N GLN A 139 3.31 16.40 9.24
CA GLN A 139 1.93 15.94 9.46
C GLN A 139 1.73 14.60 8.76
N GLY A 140 0.89 13.75 9.32
CA GLY A 140 0.51 12.50 8.68
C GLY A 140 -0.94 12.55 8.21
N ALA A 141 -1.31 11.55 7.40
CA ALA A 141 -2.66 11.39 6.89
C ALA A 141 -3.16 9.98 7.13
N LEU A 142 -4.41 9.88 7.58
CA LEU A 142 -5.13 8.63 7.74
C LEU A 142 -5.88 8.32 6.44
N ILE A 143 -5.59 7.17 5.83
CA ILE A 143 -6.14 6.76 4.53
C ILE A 143 -6.72 5.35 4.64
N GLN A 144 -7.87 5.13 4.01
CA GLN A 144 -8.44 3.79 3.85
C GLN A 144 -7.71 3.05 2.74
N VAL A 145 -6.82 2.13 3.11
CA VAL A 145 -6.01 1.35 2.16
C VAL A 145 -6.73 0.03 1.84
N PRO A 146 -6.93 -0.30 0.56
CA PRO A 146 -7.55 -1.56 0.16
C PRO A 146 -6.64 -2.75 0.49
N VAL A 147 -7.29 -3.82 0.91
CA VAL A 147 -6.66 -5.12 1.17
C VAL A 147 -7.10 -6.10 0.09
N LEU A 148 -6.13 -6.70 -0.59
CA LEU A 148 -6.32 -7.66 -1.66
C LEU A 148 -5.71 -9.00 -1.25
N ASP A 149 -6.06 -10.05 -1.98
CA ASP A 149 -5.44 -11.38 -1.84
C ASP A 149 -4.50 -11.67 -3.02
N GLY A 150 -3.85 -12.84 -2.96
CA GLY A 150 -3.02 -13.36 -4.04
C GLY A 150 -3.81 -14.12 -5.12
N ALA A 151 -5.14 -14.00 -5.21
CA ALA A 151 -5.93 -14.80 -6.14
C ALA A 151 -5.76 -14.35 -7.60
N LEU A 152 -5.38 -13.09 -7.82
CA LEU A 152 -5.03 -12.56 -9.14
C LEU A 152 -3.58 -12.89 -9.48
N GLU A 153 -3.33 -13.33 -10.71
CA GLU A 153 -2.01 -13.82 -11.17
C GLU A 153 -0.87 -12.82 -10.90
N TYR A 154 -1.12 -11.52 -11.08
CA TYR A 154 -0.13 -10.46 -10.86
C TYR A 154 0.06 -10.10 -9.37
N LEU A 155 -0.88 -10.46 -8.49
CA LEU A 155 -0.80 -10.23 -7.04
C LEU A 155 -0.29 -11.44 -6.28
N ALA A 156 -0.45 -12.65 -6.82
CA ALA A 156 0.08 -13.89 -6.25
C ALA A 156 1.54 -13.80 -5.76
N PRO A 157 2.50 -13.25 -6.55
CA PRO A 157 3.89 -13.10 -6.09
C PRO A 157 4.09 -12.03 -5.00
N LEU A 158 3.10 -11.15 -4.79
CA LEU A 158 3.11 -10.11 -3.77
C LEU A 158 2.42 -10.57 -2.49
N ALA A 159 1.70 -11.69 -2.49
CA ALA A 159 1.10 -12.25 -1.30
C ALA A 159 2.19 -12.69 -0.30
N PRO A 160 1.91 -12.69 1.01
CA PRO A 160 2.88 -13.10 2.00
C PRO A 160 3.24 -14.58 1.79
N SER A 161 4.52 -14.85 1.55
CA SER A 161 5.02 -16.23 1.66
C SER A 161 4.89 -16.67 3.12
N PRO A 162 4.45 -17.91 3.40
CA PRO A 162 4.62 -18.47 4.73
C PRO A 162 6.11 -18.42 5.09
N GLU A 163 6.43 -18.03 6.32
CA GLU A 163 7.79 -18.21 6.83
C GLU A 163 8.17 -19.69 6.71
N PRO A 164 9.45 -20.01 6.40
CA PRO A 164 9.90 -21.38 6.45
C PRO A 164 9.71 -21.91 7.87
N SER A 165 8.68 -22.75 8.06
CA SER A 165 8.47 -23.49 9.29
C SER A 165 9.65 -24.46 9.43
N PHE A 166 10.64 -24.08 10.24
CA PHE A 166 11.67 -25.02 10.66
C PHE A 166 11.01 -26.06 11.57
N SER A 167 10.55 -27.15 10.97
CA SER A 167 10.23 -28.37 11.71
C SER A 167 11.52 -28.86 12.35
N VAL A 168 11.71 -28.54 13.62
CA VAL A 168 12.74 -29.17 14.45
C VAL A 168 12.38 -30.66 14.51
N THR A 169 13.06 -31.47 13.69
CA THR A 169 13.05 -32.92 13.87
C THR A 169 13.47 -33.18 15.31
N PRO A 170 12.62 -33.78 16.17
CA PRO A 170 13.01 -34.04 17.53
C PRO A 170 14.24 -34.95 17.53
N LEU A 171 15.30 -34.49 18.19
CA LEU A 171 16.53 -35.26 18.37
C LEU A 171 16.15 -36.61 19.03
N PRO A 172 16.59 -37.76 18.50
CA PRO A 172 16.29 -39.05 19.11
C PRO A 172 16.77 -39.03 20.57
N ALA A 173 15.85 -39.31 21.50
CA ALA A 173 16.15 -39.37 22.91
C ALA A 173 17.24 -40.42 23.16
N THR A 174 18.35 -40.00 23.77
CA THR A 174 19.40 -40.89 24.26
C THR A 174 18.77 -41.86 25.26
N PRO A 175 18.92 -43.19 25.12
CA PRO A 175 18.34 -44.13 26.06
C PRO A 175 18.93 -43.92 27.46
N SER A 176 18.04 -43.71 28.43
CA SER A 176 18.36 -43.56 29.84
C SER A 176 19.00 -44.86 30.35
N ALA A 177 20.20 -44.77 30.94
CA ALA A 177 20.88 -45.91 31.52
C ALA A 177 20.07 -46.48 32.71
N THR A 178 19.80 -47.78 32.67
CA THR A 178 19.19 -48.56 33.77
C THR A 178 20.12 -48.55 34.99
N PRO A 179 19.65 -48.18 36.20
CA PRO A 179 20.46 -48.29 37.40
C PRO A 179 20.66 -49.77 37.78
N THR A 180 21.93 -50.19 37.83
CA THR A 180 22.37 -51.48 38.37
C THR A 180 22.04 -51.57 39.87
N ALA A 181 21.36 -52.64 40.28
CA ALA A 181 21.00 -52.89 41.67
C ALA A 181 22.24 -53.10 42.57
N SER A 182 22.20 -52.49 43.75
CA SER A 182 23.20 -52.61 44.82
C SER A 182 23.07 -53.96 45.56
N PRO A 183 24.17 -54.69 45.84
CA PRO A 183 24.08 -55.95 46.58
C PRO A 183 23.83 -55.70 48.09
N THR A 184 22.91 -56.48 48.64
CA THR A 184 22.58 -56.57 50.07
C THR A 184 23.72 -57.21 50.87
N PRO A 185 24.08 -56.73 52.08
CA PRO A 185 25.07 -57.40 52.91
C PRO A 185 24.46 -58.59 53.65
N ALA A 186 25.16 -59.73 53.65
CA ALA A 186 24.90 -60.85 54.54
C ALA A 186 25.72 -60.70 55.83
N SER A 187 25.14 -61.20 56.93
CA SER A 187 25.66 -61.21 58.31
C SER A 187 27.02 -61.88 58.49
#